data_AF-A0A6G2K602-F1
#
_entry.id   AF-A0A6G2K602-F1
#
_cell.length_a   1.000
_cell.length_b   1.000
_cell.length_c   1.000
_cell.angle_alpha   90.00
_cell.angle_beta   90.00
_cell.angle_gamma   90.00
#
_symmetry.space_group_name_H-M   'P 1'
#
loop_
_entity.id
_entity.type
_entity.pdbx_description
1 polymer ?
#
loop_
_entity_poly.entity_id
_entity_poly.type
_entity_poly.pdbx_seq_one_letter_code
_entity_poly.pdbx_strand_id
1 'polypeptide(L)' 'MAVGIVVFMPPCWVEHQALLYDIEQYLLDMDPETCEVLLERIDSYNVQCNGTLGILDCG' A
#
# COMPACT_ATOMS: atom_id res chain seq x y z
N MET A 1 25.73 7.33 27.47
CA MET A 1 24.43 7.99 27.22
C MET A 1 24.02 7.61 25.80
N ALA A 2 23.02 6.76 25.62
CA ALA A 2 22.55 6.38 24.29
C ALA A 2 21.47 7.39 23.89
N VAL A 3 21.71 8.15 22.82
CA VAL A 3 20.68 8.99 22.20
C VAL A 3 19.97 8.12 21.18
N GLY A 4 18.73 7.75 21.46
CA GLY A 4 17.87 7.08 20.49
C GLY A 4 17.25 8.11 19.56
N ILE A 5 17.48 7.98 18.26
CA ILE A 5 16.78 8.78 17.24
C ILE A 5 15.48 8.04 16.93
N VAL A 6 14.34 8.70 17.17
CA VAL A 6 13.03 8.22 16.75
C VAL A 6 12.72 8.86 15.40
N VAL A 7 12.62 8.04 14.35
CA VAL A 7 12.23 8.50 13.01
C VAL A 7 10.72 8.42 12.92
N PHE A 8 10.05 9.57 12.82
CA PHE A 8 8.61 9.62 12.56
C PHE A 8 8.36 9.46 11.06
N MET A 9 7.84 8.31 10.65
CA MET A 9 7.40 8.10 9.28
C MET A 9 5.93 8.53 9.18
N PRO A 10 5.57 9.36 8.17
CA PRO A 10 4.18 9.73 7.97
C PRO A 10 3.35 8.47 7.67
N PRO A 11 2.11 8.37 8.19
CA PRO A 11 1.26 7.19 8.00
C PRO A 11 1.04 6.89 6.51
N CYS A 12 0.83 7.93 5.70
CA CYS A 12 0.71 7.79 4.24
C CYS A 12 1.96 7.22 3.55
N TRP A 13 3.15 7.45 4.10
CA TRP A 13 4.37 6.85 3.55
C TRP A 13 4.43 5.35 3.86
N VAL A 14 4.06 4.98 5.09
CA VAL A 14 4.01 3.57 5.53
C VAL A 14 2.98 2.79 4.73
N GLU A 15 1.76 3.33 4.60
CA GLU A 15 0.69 2.72 3.81
C GLU A 15 1.07 2.59 2.32
N HIS A 16 1.70 3.62 1.75
CA HIS A 16 2.19 3.56 0.36
C HIS A 16 3.18 2.41 0.16
N GLN A 17 4.13 2.25 1.09
CA GLN A 17 5.13 1.18 0.99
C GLN A 17 4.51 -0.21 1.17
N ALA A 18 3.54 -0.34 2.07
CA ALA A 18 2.81 -1.60 2.27
C ALA A 18 1.99 -1.97 1.03
N LEU A 19 1.28 -1.00 0.43
CA LEU A 19 0.53 -1.22 -0.81
C LEU A 19 1.41 -1.68 -1.96
N LEU A 20 2.58 -1.07 -2.14
CA LEU A 20 3.53 -1.50 -3.19
C LEU A 20 3.97 -2.96 -3.00
N TYR A 21 4.26 -3.35 -1.75
CA TYR A 21 4.62 -4.73 -1.44
C TYR A 21 3.46 -5.69 -1.73
N ASP A 22 2.25 -5.36 -1.30
CA ASP A 22 1.08 -6.21 -1.51
C ASP A 22 0.75 -6.36 -3.00
N ILE A 23 0.90 -5.28 -3.80
CA ILE A 23 0.78 -5.33 -5.26
C ILE A 23 1.83 -6.25 -5.87
N GLU A 24 3.10 -6.16 -5.45
CA GLU A 24 4.16 -7.06 -5.92
C GLU A 24 3.85 -8.53 -5.58
N GLN A 25 3.36 -8.81 -4.38
CA GLN A 25 2.95 -10.17 -3.99
C GLN A 25 1.79 -10.67 -4.85
N TYR A 26 0.76 -9.84 -5.06
CA TYR A 26 -0.33 -10.20 -5.95
C TYR A 26 0.16 -10.49 -7.37
N LEU A 27 1.07 -9.69 -7.92
CA LEU A 27 1.62 -9.94 -9.27
C LEU A 27 2.43 -11.24 -9.35
N LEU A 28 2.98 -11.73 -8.24
CA LEU A 28 3.71 -12.99 -8.18
C LEU A 28 2.77 -14.20 -8.07
N ASP A 29 1.80 -14.13 -7.17
CA ASP A 29 0.92 -15.26 -6.87
C ASP A 29 -0.32 -15.30 -7.77
N MET A 30 -0.70 -14.15 -8.35
CA MET A 30 -1.93 -13.90 -9.11
C MET A 30 -3.19 -14.45 -8.43
N ASP A 31 -3.23 -14.31 -7.11
CA ASP A 31 -4.35 -14.77 -6.30
C ASP A 31 -5.56 -13.82 -6.44
N PRO A 32 -6.69 -14.29 -6.99
CA PRO A 32 -7.83 -13.42 -7.32
C PRO A 32 -8.58 -12.93 -6.08
N GLU A 33 -8.57 -13.67 -4.96
CA GLU A 33 -9.18 -13.21 -3.71
C GLU A 33 -8.44 -11.99 -3.13
N THR A 34 -7.13 -11.90 -3.41
CA THR A 34 -6.28 -10.81 -2.96
C THR A 34 -6.49 -9.51 -3.77
N CYS A 35 -6.97 -9.62 -5.01
CA CYS A 35 -7.07 -8.48 -5.92
C CYS A 35 -8.15 -7.46 -5.50
N GLU A 36 -9.35 -7.91 -5.15
CA GLU A 36 -10.43 -7.00 -4.71
C GLU A 36 -10.06 -6.26 -3.42
N VAL A 37 -9.44 -6.96 -2.47
CA VAL A 37 -8.96 -6.37 -1.21
C VAL A 37 -7.88 -5.30 -1.47
N LEU A 38 -6.99 -5.56 -2.43
CA LEU A 38 -5.98 -4.59 -2.87
C LEU A 38 -6.61 -3.35 -3.50
N LEU A 39 -7.61 -3.54 -4.37
CA LEU A 39 -8.35 -2.43 -4.99
C LEU A 39 -9.00 -1.51 -3.95
N GLU A 40 -9.71 -2.08 -2.97
CA GLU A 40 -10.34 -1.29 -1.90
C GLU A 40 -9.31 -0.52 -1.07
N ARG A 41 -8.15 -1.12 -0.78
CA ARG A 41 -7.08 -0.44 -0.05
C ARG A 41 -6.43 0.66 -0.86
N ILE A 42 -6.24 0.47 -2.17
CA ILE A 42 -5.70 1.50 -3.08
C ILE A 42 -6.66 2.71 -3.15
N ASP A 43 -7.96 2.47 -3.29
CA ASP A 43 -8.96 3.56 -3.32
C ASP A 43 -8.97 4.35 -2.01
N SER A 44 -9.00 3.63 -0.89
CA SER A 44 -8.94 4.20 0.46
C SER A 44 -7.66 5.03 0.67
N TYR A 45 -6.51 4.53 0.21
CA TYR A 45 -5.25 5.27 0.24
C TYR A 45 -5.30 6.53 -0.64
N ASN A 46 -5.81 6.44 -1.87
CA ASN A 46 -5.90 7.57 -2.78
C ASN A 46 -6.78 8.68 -2.19
N VAL A 47 -7.86 8.33 -1.50
CA VAL A 47 -8.72 9.29 -0.77
C VAL A 47 -8.00 9.89 0.44
N GLN A 48 -7.43 9.06 1.31
CA GLN A 48 -6.87 9.50 2.59
C GLN A 48 -5.55 10.26 2.45
N CYS A 49 -4.72 9.84 1.51
CA CYS A 49 -3.36 10.34 1.32
C CYS A 49 -3.21 11.22 0.09
N ASN A 50 -4.31 11.51 -0.61
CA ASN A 50 -4.32 12.21 -1.88
C ASN A 50 -3.31 11.58 -2.86
N GLY A 51 -3.30 10.25 -2.87
CA GLY A 51 -2.40 9.41 -3.66
C GLY A 51 -2.81 9.32 -5.13
N THR A 52 -1.87 8.88 -5.96
CA THR A 52 -2.08 8.63 -7.39
C THR A 52 -1.70 7.20 -7.79
N LEU A 53 -1.89 6.24 -6.88
CA LEU A 53 -1.71 4.83 -7.22
C LEU A 53 -2.78 4.45 -8.26
N GLY A 54 -2.34 3.80 -9.34
CA GLY A 54 -3.20 3.41 -10.45
C GLY A 54 -4.21 2.34 -10.05
N ILE A 55 -5.26 2.20 -10.86
CA ILE A 55 -6.26 1.15 -10.70
C ILE A 55 -5.62 -0.19 -11.09
N LEU A 56 -5.79 -1.20 -10.24
CA LEU A 56 -5.38 -2.58 -10.50
C LEU A 56 -6.49 -3.28 -11.31
N ASP A 57 -6.18 -3.83 -12.47
CA ASP A 57 -7.17 -4.59 -13.25
C ASP A 57 -7.24 -6.02 -12.71
N CYS A 58 -8.36 -6.35 -12.07
CA CYS A 58 -8.57 -7.64 -11.39
C CYS A 58 -9.21 -8.73 -12.27
N GLY A 59 -9.37 -8.46 -13.58
CA GLY A 59 -9.92 -9.41 -14.55
C GLY A 59 -11.43 -9.31 -14.74
#